data_AF-A0A7V9D3J7-F1
#
_entry.id   AF-A0A7V9D3J7-F1
#
_cell.length_a   1.000
_cell.length_b   1.000
_cell.length_c   1.000
_cell.angle_alpha   90.00
_cell.angle_beta   90.00
_cell.angle_gamma   90.00
#
_symmetry.space_group_name_H-M   'P 1'
#
loop_
_entity.id
_entity.type
_entity.pdbx_description
1 polymer ?
#
loop_
_entity_poly.entity_id
_entity_poly.type
_entity_poly.pdbx_seq_one_letter_code
_entity_poly.pdbx_strand_id
1 'polypeptide(L)' 'MIAGRYHSPGWGQDYPKVQILTIEDLLHGAEIKMPPPHGTFKQAQRVRQAEVGQAAFDLE' A
#
# COMPACT_ATOMS: atom_id res chain seq x y z
N MET A 1 -22.03 -8.49 16.75
CA MET A 1 -22.25 -8.45 15.29
C MET A 1 -21.06 -7.72 14.65
N ILE A 2 -20.12 -8.41 14.00
CA ILE A 2 -19.02 -7.75 13.26
C ILE A 2 -19.52 -7.43 11.85
N ALA A 3 -19.48 -6.15 11.47
CA ALA A 3 -20.01 -5.62 10.20
C ALA A 3 -19.12 -5.96 8.97
N GLY A 4 -18.74 -7.23 8.85
CA GLY A 4 -17.90 -7.76 7.78
C GLY A 4 -16.40 -7.81 8.11
N ARG A 5 -15.70 -8.68 7.37
CA ARG A 5 -14.24 -8.87 7.44
C ARG A 5 -13.60 -8.38 6.14
N TYR A 6 -12.44 -7.76 6.23
CA TYR A 6 -11.55 -7.39 5.13
C TYR A 6 -10.37 -8.35 5.10
N HIS A 7 -10.19 -9.08 4.01
CA HIS A 7 -9.01 -9.92 3.79
C HIS A 7 -7.87 -9.06 3.24
N SER A 8 -6.72 -9.03 3.91
CA SER A 8 -5.53 -8.30 3.47
C SER A 8 -4.65 -9.18 2.56
N PRO A 9 -4.57 -8.91 1.26
CA PRO A 9 -3.78 -9.75 0.35
C PRO A 9 -2.27 -9.68 0.63
N GLY A 10 -1.78 -8.52 1.09
CA GLY A 10 -0.36 -8.33 1.41
C GLY A 10 0.08 -9.03 2.69
N TRP A 11 -0.84 -9.28 3.61
CA TRP A 11 -0.55 -9.89 4.92
C TRP A 11 -1.22 -11.26 5.12
N GLY A 12 -2.02 -11.74 4.16
CA GLY A 12 -2.72 -13.02 4.21
C GLY A 12 -3.69 -13.17 5.38
N GLN A 13 -4.14 -12.06 5.97
CA GLN A 13 -4.92 -12.06 7.21
C GLN A 13 -6.19 -11.24 7.10
N ASP A 14 -7.23 -11.69 7.80
CA ASP A 14 -8.51 -11.00 7.89
C ASP A 14 -8.57 -10.01 9.06
N TYR A 15 -9.13 -8.84 8.80
CA TYR A 15 -9.34 -7.75 9.76
C TYR A 15 -10.80 -7.31 9.79
N PRO A 16 -11.34 -6.77 10.91
CA PRO A 16 -12.70 -6.26 10.94
C PRO A 16 -12.85 -5.00 10.09
N LYS A 17 -13.92 -4.89 9.29
CA LYS A 17 -14.20 -3.69 8.48
C LYS A 17 -14.60 -2.48 9.33
N VAL A 18 -15.36 -2.73 10.40
CA VAL A 18 -15.81 -1.72 11.35
C VAL A 18 -15.48 -2.21 12.75
N GLN A 19 -14.87 -1.34 13.54
CA GLN A 19 -14.48 -1.59 14.94
C GLN A 19 -15.06 -0.46 15.77
N ILE A 20 -15.87 -0.80 16.76
CA ILE A 20 -16.38 0.15 17.76
C ILE A 20 -15.57 -0.11 19.02
N LEU A 21 -14.81 0.89 19.45
CA LEU A 21 -14.00 0.86 20.67
C LEU A 21 -14.56 1.92 21.63
N THR A 22 -14.60 1.61 22.91
CA THR A 22 -14.92 2.61 23.92
C THR A 22 -13.67 3.42 24.29
N ILE A 23 -13.87 4.61 24.85
CA ILE A 23 -12.75 5.43 25.35
C ILE A 23 -12.03 4.68 26.47
N GLU A 24 -12.76 3.98 27.35
CA GLU A 24 -12.20 3.16 28.41
C GLU A 24 -11.25 2.09 27.85
N ASP A 25 -11.68 1.34 26.82
CA ASP A 25 -10.86 0.31 26.20
C ASP A 25 -9.54 0.87 25.66
N LEU A 26 -9.60 2.03 25.00
CA LEU A 26 -8.41 2.71 24.47
C LEU A 26 -7.46 3.15 25.59
N LEU A 27 -8.00 3.68 26.69
CA LEU A 27 -7.21 4.07 27.85
C LEU A 27 -6.59 2.87 28.58
N HIS A 28 -7.19 1.68 28.47
CA HIS A 28 -6.62 0.42 28.94
C HIS A 28 -5.69 -0.26 27.93
N GLY A 29 -5.40 0.38 26.78
CA GLY A 29 -4.42 -0.11 25.80
C GLY A 29 -5.00 -1.01 24.70
N ALA A 30 -6.30 -0.95 24.44
CA ALA A 30 -6.87 -1.64 23.29
C ALA A 30 -6.28 -1.10 21.97
N GLU A 31 -5.89 -2.01 21.08
CA GLU A 31 -5.31 -1.68 19.79
C GLU A 31 -6.32 -1.82 18.64
N ILE A 32 -6.14 -1.01 17.60
CA ILE A 32 -6.90 -1.10 16.36
C ILE A 32 -6.40 -2.31 15.55
N LYS A 33 -7.29 -3.27 15.25
CA LYS A 33 -6.93 -4.45 14.45
C LYS A 33 -6.95 -4.08 12.98
N MET A 34 -5.81 -3.68 12.43
CA MET A 34 -5.66 -3.33 11.02
C MET A 34 -4.34 -3.87 10.46
N PRO A 35 -4.24 -4.12 9.14
CA PRO A 35 -2.95 -4.46 8.55
C PRO A 35 -1.94 -3.33 8.79
N PRO A 36 -0.65 -3.66 8.95
CA PRO A 36 0.39 -2.65 9.10
C PRO A 36 0.32 -1.57 8.00
N PRO A 37 0.46 -0.28 8.35
CA PRO A 37 0.32 0.83 7.40
C PRO A 37 1.50 0.94 6.44
N HIS A 38 2.58 0.19 6.68
CA HIS A 38 3.75 0.11 5.84
C HIS A 38 3.78 -1.24 5.11
N GLY A 39 4.14 -1.21 3.83
CA GLY A 39 4.32 -2.39 3.00
C GLY A 39 5.48 -2.20 2.03
N THR A 40 6.07 -3.29 1.59
CA THR A 40 7.08 -3.27 0.52
C THR A 40 6.37 -3.03 -0.80
N PHE A 41 6.47 -1.81 -1.34
CA PHE A 41 5.97 -1.52 -2.68
C PHE A 41 6.85 -2.19 -3.73
N LYS A 42 6.23 -2.66 -4.82
CA LYS A 42 6.97 -3.16 -5.98
C LYS A 42 7.85 -2.04 -6.52
N GLN A 43 9.14 -2.30 -6.68
CA GLN A 43 10.08 -1.34 -7.26
C GLN A 43 9.59 -0.92 -8.66
N ALA A 44 9.54 0.39 -8.91
CA ALA A 44 9.17 0.92 -10.21
C ALA A 44 10.19 0.50 -11.28
N GLN A 45 9.69 0.24 -12.50
CA GLN A 45 10.56 -0.10 -13.62
C GLN A 45 11.42 1.11 -14.00
N ARG A 46 12.73 0.90 -14.15
CA ARG A 46 13.65 1.92 -14.67
C ARG A 46 13.46 2.05 -16.17
N VAL A 47 13.22 3.26 -16.66
CA VAL A 47 13.24 3.56 -18.09
C VAL A 47 14.70 3.51 -18.55
N ARG A 48 15.00 2.73 -19.60
CA ARG A 48 16.31 2.76 -20.24
C ARG A 48 16.41 4.09 -20.99
N GLN A 49 17.48 4.84 -20.75
CA GLN A 49 17.78 6.03 -21.53
C GLN A 49 18.07 5.56 -22.96
N ALA A 50 17.21 5.96 -23.91
CA ALA A 50 17.49 5.70 -25.32
C ALA A 50 18.79 6.43 -25.68
N GLU A 51 19.69 5.74 -26.38
CA GLU A 51 20.89 6.33 -26.94
C GLU A 51 20.46 7.41 -27.92
N VAL A 52 20.55 8.67 -27.51
CA VAL A 52 20.24 9.82 -28.36
C VAL A 52 21.38 9.95 -29.37
N GLY A 53 21.27 9.24 -30.49
CA GLY A 53 22.02 9.57 -31.69
C GLY A 53 21.42 10.84 -32.29
N GLN A 54 22.14 11.96 -32.19
CA GLN A 54 21.84 13.15 -32.98
C GLN A 54 22.09 12.81 -34.45
N ALA A 55 21.03 12.53 -35.21
CA ALA A 55 21.11 12.46 -36.65
C ALA A 55 21.34 13.88 -37.17
N ALA A 56 22.51 14.13 -37.76
CA ALA A 56 22.75 15.34 -38.53
C ALA A 56 21.76 15.35 -39.71
N PHE A 57 20.96 16.42 -39.77
CA PHE A 57 20.03 16.66 -40.87
C PHE A 57 20.85 17.30 -41.99
N ASP A 58 21.29 16.50 -42.97
CA ASP A 58 21.94 17.03 -44.17
C ASP A 58 20.86 17.51 -45.14
N LEU A 59 20.93 18.80 -45.50
CA LEU A 59 20.13 19.43 -46.55
C LEU A 59 21.04 19.62 -47.77
N GLU A 60 20.90 18.73 -48.76
CA GLU A 60 21.24 18.99 -50.16
C GLU A 60 20.04 18.70 -51.06
#